data_AF-A0A2V9XZ87-F1
#
_entry.id   AF-A0A2V9XZ87-F1
#
_cell.length_a   1.000
_cell.length_b   1.000
_cell.length_c   1.000
_cell.angle_alpha   90.00
_cell.angle_beta   90.00
_cell.angle_gamma   90.00
#
_symmetry.space_group_name_H-M   'P 1'
#
loop_
_entity.id
_entity.type
_entity.pdbx_description
1 polymer ?
#
loop_
_entity_poly.entity_id
_entity_poly.type
_entity_poly.pdbx_seq_one_letter_code
_entity_poly.pdbx_strand_id
1 'polypeptide(L)'
;MSYRKIQMWLAFAGVLLSASAVLAADSKLRVQVEPKQAYLFVDGVPFGAGGRTVKISSGNHTIGVYNYGFTSQVREVTVEPGTTTALEFKLAPVTGEVKGPWGRIQIESASHSAVLLTGKTPDYLVGHGDEFNHGGAFLPCCIQELIVPPGTYPVTIQNKDKVQWSGTVHVNANERVIINAANGTQKVKPWPQGGSIESLPRFKAETASARVVVAPVSGNLAATPTQINCGDSTNLNWTTAETVERSVASGSEAVKQSAPSGELSYKPTQTTTYTLQASGPGGTVTSNSTVNVNTAVQSSLQASPGEIRYRRIGDKVIEQGSANVVWSTSNAQTVSIEPLGTVGTNDSRSFKAEPKLQGNGSVNEVQTYVLTARNECGGSDTQSASVRIIGSIEPIPAVPLASVFFPTGHPDQRHPEGGLLQSQQQALSQMAAGFKAYLEYDPDARLSVVGNTDERDSNARNKPLSERRANRVKQYLVSQGIPEAKIETIFQGKDHQLDVATVKRLHEQNPSKPSKPLGNVQDLVWAYNRRVDLVLLPKGEQSTQYFPATAAEAKLLFSNGWPEGRDIVVLAAEKVALPVEPTPQRNRK
;
A
#
# COMPACT_ATOMS: atom_id res chain seq x y z
N MET A 1 -30.76 -25.41 20.04
CA MET A 1 -31.98 -24.59 19.83
C MET A 1 -31.93 -23.43 20.81
N SER A 2 -31.78 -22.20 20.30
CA SER A 2 -31.61 -20.99 21.11
C SER A 2 -32.90 -20.16 21.04
N TYR A 3 -33.50 -19.86 22.19
CA TYR A 3 -34.60 -18.90 22.30
C TYR A 3 -34.05 -17.60 22.90
N ARG A 4 -34.00 -16.55 22.07
CA ARG A 4 -33.79 -15.15 22.49
C ARG A 4 -35.13 -14.59 22.99
N LYS A 5 -35.19 -14.08 24.23
CA LYS A 5 -36.33 -13.27 24.72
C LYS A 5 -36.02 -11.79 24.52
N ILE A 6 -36.87 -11.11 23.75
CA ILE A 6 -36.98 -9.66 23.63
C ILE A 6 -37.93 -9.20 24.76
N GLN A 7 -37.47 -8.27 25.61
CA GLN A 7 -38.30 -7.64 26.64
C GLN A 7 -39.06 -6.45 26.05
N MET A 8 -40.39 -6.48 26.14
CA MET A 8 -41.28 -5.35 25.85
C MET A 8 -41.94 -4.92 27.17
N TRP A 9 -41.70 -3.68 27.59
CA TRP A 9 -42.32 -3.08 28.78
C TRP A 9 -43.73 -2.61 28.45
N LEU A 10 -44.71 -3.01 29.27
CA LEU A 10 -46.03 -2.40 29.33
C LEU A 10 -46.33 -2.04 30.79
N ALA A 11 -46.42 -0.75 31.05
CA ALA A 11 -46.85 -0.19 32.32
C ALA A 11 -48.38 -0.28 32.43
N PHE A 12 -48.89 -0.72 33.58
CA PHE A 12 -50.28 -0.51 33.95
C PHE A 12 -50.37 0.10 35.36
N ALA A 13 -51.13 1.18 35.42
CA ALA A 13 -51.37 2.03 36.58
C ALA A 13 -52.23 1.34 37.64
N GLY A 14 -52.03 1.73 38.90
CA GLY A 14 -52.55 1.06 40.07
C GLY A 14 -54.05 1.23 40.35
N VAL A 15 -54.52 0.35 41.24
CA VAL A 15 -55.73 0.52 42.05
C VAL A 15 -55.33 0.20 43.49
N LEU A 16 -55.47 1.19 44.37
CA LEU A 16 -55.33 1.05 45.82
C LEU A 16 -56.61 0.39 46.34
N LEU A 17 -56.49 -0.87 46.79
CA LEU A 17 -57.50 -1.58 47.57
C LEU A 17 -56.91 -1.86 48.96
N SER A 18 -57.65 -1.42 49.98
CA SER A 18 -57.37 -1.60 51.41
C SER A 18 -57.08 -3.06 51.75
N ALA A 19 -55.85 -3.34 52.19
CA ALA A 19 -55.42 -4.67 52.60
C ALA A 19 -55.96 -5.01 54.00
N SER A 20 -57.00 -5.84 54.05
CA SER A 20 -57.20 -6.70 55.22
C SER A 20 -56.02 -7.67 55.27
N ALA A 21 -55.27 -7.71 56.37
CA ALA A 21 -54.21 -8.68 56.58
C ALA A 21 -54.83 -10.09 56.71
N VAL A 22 -55.04 -10.75 55.58
CA VAL A 22 -55.20 -12.20 55.53
C VAL A 22 -53.84 -12.78 55.91
N LEU A 23 -53.78 -13.50 57.03
CA LEU A 23 -52.65 -14.36 57.35
C LEU A 23 -52.47 -15.32 56.16
N ALA A 24 -51.49 -15.05 55.30
CA ALA A 24 -51.21 -15.89 54.15
C ALA A 24 -50.86 -17.29 54.65
N ALA A 25 -51.70 -18.27 54.35
CA ALA A 25 -51.40 -19.67 54.66
C ALA A 25 -50.08 -20.09 53.97
N ASP A 26 -49.24 -20.83 54.68
CA ASP A 26 -47.97 -21.33 54.15
C ASP A 26 -48.18 -22.09 52.84
N SER A 27 -47.56 -21.64 51.75
CA SER A 27 -47.57 -22.35 50.47
C SER A 27 -46.57 -23.51 50.49
N LYS A 28 -46.86 -24.56 49.72
CA LYS A 28 -46.05 -25.79 49.69
C LYS A 28 -45.70 -26.19 48.27
N LEU A 29 -44.52 -26.77 48.12
CA LEU A 29 -44.08 -27.40 46.88
C LEU A 29 -43.80 -28.88 47.15
N ARG A 30 -44.58 -29.77 46.53
CA ARG A 30 -44.38 -31.22 46.58
C ARG A 30 -43.55 -31.64 45.37
N VAL A 31 -42.27 -31.95 45.59
CA VAL A 31 -41.33 -32.30 44.51
C VAL A 31 -41.02 -33.78 44.55
N GLN A 32 -41.41 -34.51 43.50
CA GLN A 32 -41.00 -35.89 43.25
C GLN A 32 -39.84 -35.88 42.24
N VAL A 33 -38.80 -36.65 42.53
CA VAL A 33 -37.61 -36.76 41.67
C VAL A 33 -37.25 -38.22 41.45
N GLU A 34 -36.80 -38.53 40.25
CA GLU A 34 -36.17 -39.78 39.86
C GLU A 34 -34.88 -39.42 39.12
N PRO A 35 -33.69 -39.87 39.58
CA PRO A 35 -33.44 -40.74 40.74
C PRO A 35 -33.66 -40.01 42.09
N LYS A 36 -33.89 -40.78 43.17
CA LYS A 36 -34.15 -40.23 44.52
C LYS A 36 -32.96 -39.44 45.10
N GLN A 37 -31.77 -39.71 44.60
CA GLN A 37 -30.50 -39.05 44.93
C GLN A 37 -30.36 -37.64 44.36
N ALA A 38 -31.26 -37.23 43.44
CA ALA A 38 -31.20 -35.89 42.88
C ALA A 38 -31.45 -34.81 43.94
N TYR A 39 -30.69 -33.72 43.83
CA TYR A 39 -30.72 -32.60 44.74
C TYR A 39 -31.56 -31.45 44.19
N LEU A 40 -32.40 -30.88 45.06
CA LEU A 40 -33.28 -29.78 44.74
C LEU A 40 -32.59 -28.43 45.02
N PHE A 41 -32.70 -27.51 44.07
CA PHE A 41 -32.35 -26.10 44.19
C PHE A 41 -33.60 -25.25 43.98
N VAL A 42 -33.74 -24.22 44.81
CA VAL A 42 -34.81 -23.22 44.71
C VAL A 42 -34.14 -21.86 44.55
N ASP A 43 -34.41 -21.19 43.43
CA ASP A 43 -33.83 -19.89 43.07
C ASP A 43 -32.29 -19.89 43.14
N GLY A 44 -31.67 -21.00 42.73
CA GLY A 44 -30.22 -21.20 42.75
C GLY A 44 -29.64 -21.52 44.12
N VAL A 45 -30.45 -21.53 45.19
CA VAL A 45 -30.02 -21.92 46.54
C VAL A 45 -30.24 -23.43 46.73
N PRO A 46 -29.24 -24.19 47.21
CA PRO A 46 -29.41 -25.60 47.52
C PRO A 46 -30.54 -25.80 48.54
N PHE A 47 -31.40 -26.80 48.41
CA PHE A 47 -32.51 -27.00 49.35
C PHE A 47 -32.42 -28.33 50.11
N GLY A 48 -32.06 -29.41 49.42
CA GLY A 48 -31.95 -30.76 49.99
C GLY A 48 -32.21 -31.86 48.97
N ALA A 49 -32.05 -33.13 49.37
CA ALA A 49 -32.41 -34.28 48.54
C ALA A 49 -33.88 -34.21 48.09
N GLY A 50 -34.21 -34.63 46.87
CA GLY A 50 -35.58 -34.53 46.35
C GLY A 50 -36.56 -35.53 46.98
N GLY A 51 -37.78 -35.58 46.45
CA GLY A 51 -38.81 -36.51 46.95
C GLY A 51 -39.49 -36.04 48.24
N ARG A 52 -39.72 -34.74 48.40
CA ARG A 52 -40.25 -34.13 49.64
C ARG A 52 -41.27 -33.04 49.37
N THR A 53 -42.05 -32.70 50.40
CA THR A 53 -42.88 -31.49 50.42
C THR A 53 -42.14 -30.40 51.19
N VAL A 54 -41.99 -29.23 50.58
CA VAL A 54 -41.23 -28.11 51.14
C VAL A 54 -42.13 -26.89 51.30
N LYS A 55 -41.94 -26.13 52.38
CA LYS A 55 -42.57 -24.81 52.50
C LYS A 55 -41.81 -23.82 51.64
N ILE A 56 -42.53 -22.99 50.89
CA ILE A 56 -41.97 -21.98 50.01
C ILE A 56 -42.87 -20.75 50.01
N SER A 57 -42.31 -19.57 49.75
CA SER A 57 -43.11 -18.37 49.51
C SER A 57 -44.03 -18.55 48.30
N SER A 58 -45.17 -17.87 48.32
CA SER A 58 -45.98 -17.71 47.12
C SER A 58 -45.28 -16.76 46.14
N GLY A 59 -45.40 -17.00 44.84
CA GLY A 59 -44.76 -16.21 43.79
C GLY A 59 -44.04 -17.06 42.77
N ASN A 60 -43.24 -16.42 41.92
CA ASN A 60 -42.46 -17.08 40.89
C ASN A 60 -41.14 -17.60 41.46
N HIS A 61 -40.86 -18.87 41.21
CA HIS A 61 -39.66 -19.56 41.65
C HIS A 61 -39.02 -20.33 40.51
N THR A 62 -37.69 -20.42 40.52
CA THR A 62 -36.93 -21.31 39.64
C THR A 62 -36.57 -22.58 40.40
N ILE A 63 -37.10 -23.71 39.95
CA ILE A 63 -36.89 -25.02 40.58
C ILE A 63 -35.95 -25.83 39.71
N GLY A 64 -34.75 -26.10 40.23
CA GLY A 64 -33.74 -26.92 39.56
C GLY A 64 -33.51 -28.24 40.27
N VAL A 65 -33.36 -29.32 39.51
CA VAL A 65 -33.06 -30.66 40.02
C VAL A 65 -31.82 -31.20 39.32
N TYR A 66 -30.81 -31.55 40.13
CA TYR A 66 -29.47 -31.90 39.67
C TYR A 66 -29.00 -33.20 40.32
N ASN A 67 -28.34 -34.05 39.55
CA ASN A 67 -27.58 -35.19 40.05
C ASN A 67 -26.41 -35.41 39.08
N TYR A 68 -25.19 -35.52 39.60
CA TYR A 68 -24.05 -35.75 38.72
C TYR A 68 -24.17 -37.12 38.04
N GLY A 69 -23.91 -37.17 36.73
CA GLY A 69 -24.20 -38.34 35.91
C GLY A 69 -25.63 -38.38 35.36
N PHE A 70 -26.42 -37.32 35.53
CA PHE A 70 -27.73 -37.13 34.90
C PHE A 70 -27.84 -35.76 34.25
N THR A 71 -28.70 -35.64 33.23
CA THR A 71 -29.09 -34.35 32.66
C THR A 71 -30.01 -33.62 33.63
N SER A 72 -29.61 -32.42 34.07
CA SER A 72 -30.40 -31.59 34.99
C SER A 72 -31.70 -31.09 34.35
N GLN A 73 -32.68 -30.77 35.20
CA GLN A 73 -33.94 -30.13 34.77
C GLN A 73 -34.20 -28.90 35.61
N VAL A 74 -34.58 -27.80 34.94
CA VAL A 74 -34.93 -26.52 35.56
C VAL A 74 -36.30 -26.08 35.06
N ARG A 75 -37.19 -25.65 35.96
CA ARG A 75 -38.54 -25.15 35.63
C ARG A 75 -38.83 -23.86 36.38
N GLU A 76 -39.37 -22.87 35.69
CA GLU A 76 -40.04 -21.73 36.32
C GLU A 76 -41.44 -22.16 36.78
N VAL A 77 -41.80 -21.84 38.01
CA VAL A 77 -43.06 -22.26 38.63
C VAL A 77 -43.64 -21.11 39.44
N THR A 78 -44.92 -20.82 39.23
CA THR A 78 -45.68 -19.87 40.03
C THR A 78 -46.41 -20.64 41.13
N VAL A 79 -46.10 -20.32 42.39
CA VAL A 79 -46.73 -20.92 43.57
C VAL A 79 -47.81 -19.98 44.08
N GLU A 80 -49.06 -20.44 44.09
CA GLU A 80 -50.18 -19.66 44.60
C GLU A 80 -50.24 -19.66 46.14
N PRO A 81 -50.61 -18.53 46.78
CA PRO A 81 -50.73 -18.44 48.23
C PRO A 81 -51.60 -19.53 48.86
N GLY A 82 -51.08 -20.22 49.87
CA GLY A 82 -51.79 -21.25 50.63
C GLY A 82 -52.02 -22.57 49.89
N THR A 83 -51.51 -22.72 48.66
CA THR A 83 -51.69 -23.93 47.85
C THR A 83 -50.52 -24.90 47.99
N THR A 84 -50.72 -26.15 47.53
CA THR A 84 -49.63 -27.11 47.33
C THR A 84 -49.43 -27.33 45.83
N THR A 85 -48.33 -26.82 45.29
CA THR A 85 -47.94 -27.06 43.90
C THR A 85 -47.15 -28.36 43.80
N ALA A 86 -47.53 -29.28 42.91
CA ALA A 86 -46.84 -30.56 42.73
C ALA A 86 -45.97 -30.54 41.46
N LEU A 87 -44.71 -30.98 41.58
CA LEU A 87 -43.77 -31.10 40.47
C LEU A 87 -43.16 -32.49 40.44
N GLU A 88 -43.04 -33.05 39.24
CA GLU A 88 -42.34 -34.31 39.00
C GLU A 88 -41.17 -34.09 38.03
N PHE A 89 -40.00 -34.60 38.40
CA PHE A 89 -38.77 -34.56 37.61
C PHE A 89 -38.24 -35.98 37.41
N LYS A 90 -38.00 -36.36 36.15
CA LYS A 90 -37.31 -37.60 35.79
C LYS A 90 -36.06 -37.24 35.00
N LEU A 91 -34.91 -37.34 35.65
CA LEU A 91 -33.64 -37.00 35.02
C LEU A 91 -33.16 -38.17 34.15
N ALA A 92 -32.67 -37.86 32.95
CA ALA A 92 -32.08 -38.85 32.06
C ALA A 92 -30.62 -39.12 32.48
N PRO A 93 -30.17 -40.38 32.57
CA PRO A 93 -28.78 -40.69 32.88
C PRO A 93 -27.86 -40.28 31.73
N VAL A 94 -26.69 -39.73 32.07
CA VAL A 94 -25.58 -39.52 31.13
C VAL A 94 -24.80 -40.83 31.04
N THR A 95 -24.90 -41.51 29.90
CA THR A 95 -24.27 -42.81 29.67
C THR A 95 -22.77 -42.70 29.44
N GLY A 96 -22.04 -43.77 29.76
CA GLY A 96 -20.60 -43.89 29.51
C GLY A 96 -19.80 -44.02 30.80
N GLU A 97 -18.55 -44.46 30.63
CA GLU A 97 -17.59 -44.61 31.72
C GLU A 97 -16.55 -43.49 31.69
N VAL A 98 -16.11 -43.11 32.87
CA VAL A 98 -14.96 -42.23 33.08
C VAL A 98 -13.75 -43.12 33.30
N LYS A 99 -12.59 -42.74 32.76
CA LYS A 99 -11.32 -43.46 32.96
C LYS A 99 -10.46 -42.79 34.04
N GLY A 100 -9.71 -43.61 34.76
CA GLY A 100 -8.77 -43.17 35.78
C GLY A 100 -7.52 -42.50 35.19
N PRO A 101 -6.53 -42.16 36.04
CA PRO A 101 -6.38 -42.53 37.45
C PRO A 101 -7.37 -41.82 38.39
N TRP A 102 -7.49 -42.32 39.62
CA TRP A 102 -8.50 -41.87 40.58
C TRP A 102 -7.93 -41.33 41.87
N GLY A 103 -8.55 -40.27 42.37
CA GLY A 103 -8.53 -39.87 43.77
C GLY A 103 -9.94 -39.92 44.37
N ARG A 104 -10.04 -39.77 45.69
CA ARG A 104 -11.34 -39.80 46.39
C ARG A 104 -11.46 -38.64 47.36
N ILE A 105 -12.60 -37.97 47.36
CA ILE A 105 -12.98 -36.99 48.38
C ILE A 105 -14.01 -37.65 49.29
N GLN A 106 -13.80 -37.56 50.60
CA GLN A 106 -14.73 -38.01 51.63
C GLN A 106 -15.22 -36.79 52.40
N ILE A 107 -16.52 -36.75 52.68
CA ILE A 107 -17.15 -35.64 53.39
C ILE A 107 -17.84 -36.17 54.64
N GLU A 108 -17.39 -35.69 55.80
CA GLU A 108 -17.95 -36.01 57.10
C GLU A 108 -18.72 -34.80 57.67
N SER A 109 -19.73 -35.09 58.51
CA SER A 109 -20.52 -34.07 59.22
C SER A 109 -21.23 -33.05 58.33
N ALA A 110 -21.62 -33.45 57.10
CA ALA A 110 -22.29 -32.59 56.13
C ALA A 110 -23.60 -33.19 55.61
N SER A 111 -24.37 -33.82 56.50
CA SER A 111 -25.61 -34.50 56.12
C SER A 111 -26.59 -33.55 55.42
N HIS A 112 -27.19 -34.02 54.33
CA HIS A 112 -28.11 -33.32 53.46
C HIS A 112 -27.56 -32.07 52.76
N SER A 113 -26.26 -31.77 52.87
CA SER A 113 -25.65 -30.59 52.27
C SER A 113 -25.25 -30.83 50.82
N ALA A 114 -25.46 -29.85 49.94
CA ALA A 114 -24.94 -29.88 48.58
C ALA A 114 -23.41 -29.79 48.61
N VAL A 115 -22.78 -30.57 47.74
CA VAL A 115 -21.35 -30.56 47.53
C VAL A 115 -21.09 -30.09 46.12
N LEU A 116 -20.39 -28.97 46.00
CA LEU A 116 -20.04 -28.33 44.73
C LEU A 116 -18.52 -28.31 44.57
N LEU A 117 -18.04 -28.69 43.38
CA LEU A 117 -16.61 -28.67 43.05
C LEU A 117 -16.32 -27.58 42.02
N THR A 118 -15.21 -26.88 42.16
CA THR A 118 -14.68 -25.82 41.27
C THR A 118 -15.51 -24.54 41.18
N GLY A 119 -16.84 -24.63 41.28
CA GLY A 119 -17.75 -23.48 41.26
C GLY A 119 -18.81 -23.53 42.36
N LYS A 120 -19.72 -22.54 42.33
CA LYS A 120 -20.76 -22.34 43.37
C LYS A 120 -22.19 -22.34 42.82
N THR A 121 -22.36 -22.41 41.50
CA THR A 121 -23.69 -22.51 40.88
C THR A 121 -24.16 -23.96 40.88
N PRO A 122 -25.48 -24.22 40.73
CA PRO A 122 -26.02 -25.57 40.76
C PRO A 122 -25.38 -26.56 39.77
N ASP A 123 -24.89 -26.07 38.61
CA ASP A 123 -24.21 -26.90 37.60
C ASP A 123 -22.87 -27.47 38.07
N TYR A 124 -22.31 -26.96 39.18
CA TYR A 124 -21.12 -27.50 39.82
C TYR A 124 -21.42 -28.53 40.92
N LEU A 125 -22.69 -28.87 41.16
CA LEU A 125 -23.09 -29.91 42.09
C LEU A 125 -22.56 -31.27 41.65
N VAL A 126 -21.92 -31.98 42.57
CA VAL A 126 -21.54 -33.39 42.37
C VAL A 126 -22.44 -34.37 43.14
N GLY A 127 -23.13 -33.92 44.17
CA GLY A 127 -24.10 -34.71 44.94
C GLY A 127 -24.30 -34.11 46.32
N HIS A 128 -24.75 -34.91 47.28
CA HIS A 128 -24.95 -34.45 48.65
C HIS A 128 -24.07 -35.17 49.68
N GLY A 129 -23.76 -34.52 50.81
CA GLY A 129 -22.76 -34.99 51.76
C GLY A 129 -23.03 -36.38 52.34
N ASP A 130 -24.30 -36.80 52.48
CA ASP A 130 -24.64 -38.16 52.91
C ASP A 130 -24.25 -39.25 51.90
N GLU A 131 -23.99 -38.92 50.63
CA GLU A 131 -23.51 -39.85 49.59
C GLU A 131 -22.00 -40.02 49.63
N PHE A 132 -21.30 -39.15 50.35
CA PHE A 132 -19.83 -39.04 50.33
C PHE A 132 -19.20 -39.22 51.70
N ASN A 133 -20.00 -39.51 52.73
CA ASN A 133 -19.46 -39.98 54.00
C ASN A 133 -18.96 -41.42 53.83
N HIS A 134 -18.00 -41.84 54.63
CA HIS A 134 -17.59 -43.25 54.61
C HIS A 134 -18.46 -43.99 55.61
N GLY A 135 -19.25 -44.95 55.13
CA GLY A 135 -19.98 -45.87 55.99
C GLY A 135 -19.05 -46.36 57.10
N GLY A 136 -19.43 -46.07 58.35
CA GLY A 136 -18.60 -46.40 59.50
C GLY A 136 -18.37 -47.91 59.64
N ALA A 137 -17.51 -48.29 60.58
CA ALA A 137 -17.15 -49.70 60.87
C ALA A 137 -18.33 -50.65 61.16
N PHE A 138 -19.56 -50.12 61.35
CA PHE A 138 -20.78 -50.86 61.66
C PHE A 138 -21.67 -51.21 60.44
N LEU A 139 -21.44 -50.65 59.25
CA LEU A 139 -22.12 -51.06 58.00
C LEU A 139 -21.11 -51.14 56.83
N PRO A 140 -20.28 -52.21 56.77
CA PRO A 140 -19.27 -52.39 55.74
C PRO A 140 -19.82 -52.66 54.32
N CYS A 141 -21.14 -52.81 54.16
CA CYS A 141 -21.78 -53.06 52.86
C CYS A 141 -22.07 -51.80 52.02
N CYS A 142 -22.00 -50.61 52.62
CA CYS A 142 -22.49 -49.38 52.01
C CYS A 142 -21.34 -48.54 51.43
N ILE A 143 -21.16 -48.60 50.10
CA ILE A 143 -20.15 -47.82 49.37
C ILE A 143 -20.70 -46.41 49.10
N GLN A 144 -20.11 -45.39 49.72
CA GLN A 144 -20.46 -43.98 49.54
C GLN A 144 -19.21 -43.21 49.14
N GLU A 145 -19.11 -42.79 47.87
CA GLU A 145 -17.85 -42.32 47.28
C GLU A 145 -18.04 -41.17 46.30
N LEU A 146 -17.31 -40.08 46.54
CA LEU A 146 -17.00 -39.08 45.53
C LEU A 146 -15.61 -39.36 44.96
N ILE A 147 -15.57 -39.91 43.76
CA ILE A 147 -14.35 -40.22 43.02
C ILE A 147 -14.10 -39.07 42.05
N VAL A 148 -12.88 -38.55 42.06
CA VAL A 148 -12.46 -37.41 41.24
C VAL A 148 -11.14 -37.74 40.54
N PRO A 149 -10.84 -37.08 39.41
CA PRO A 149 -9.49 -37.12 38.87
C PRO A 149 -8.47 -36.57 39.90
N PRO A 150 -7.21 -36.96 39.84
CA PRO A 150 -6.16 -36.29 40.61
C PRO A 150 -6.09 -34.81 40.23
N GLY A 151 -6.05 -33.93 41.22
CA GLY A 151 -6.08 -32.50 40.98
C GLY A 151 -6.38 -31.67 42.22
N THR A 152 -6.54 -30.37 41.98
CA THR A 152 -6.86 -29.39 43.01
C THR A 152 -8.25 -28.84 42.77
N TYR A 153 -9.10 -28.94 43.78
CA TYR A 153 -10.51 -28.60 43.70
C TYR A 153 -10.86 -27.54 44.75
N PRO A 154 -11.35 -26.35 44.35
CA PRO A 154 -12.17 -25.54 45.23
C PRO A 154 -13.44 -26.34 45.56
N VAL A 155 -13.72 -26.58 46.83
CA VAL A 155 -14.89 -27.37 47.25
C VAL A 155 -15.76 -26.50 48.16
N THR A 156 -17.06 -26.48 47.88
CA THR A 156 -18.07 -25.79 48.69
C THR A 156 -19.09 -26.81 49.18
N ILE A 157 -19.30 -26.85 50.49
CA ILE A 157 -20.31 -27.68 51.16
C ILE A 157 -21.35 -26.74 51.74
N GLN A 158 -22.57 -26.81 51.22
CA GLN A 158 -23.61 -25.84 51.51
C GLN A 158 -24.92 -26.52 51.90
N ASN A 159 -25.52 -26.07 53.01
CA ASN A 159 -26.84 -26.50 53.44
C ASN A 159 -27.75 -25.29 53.40
N LYS A 160 -28.72 -25.27 52.48
CA LYS A 160 -29.56 -24.09 52.27
C LYS A 160 -28.73 -22.86 51.93
N ASP A 161 -28.96 -21.76 52.62
CA ASP A 161 -28.24 -20.50 52.55
C ASP A 161 -26.91 -20.52 53.33
N LYS A 162 -26.67 -21.55 54.15
CA LYS A 162 -25.46 -21.64 54.99
C LYS A 162 -24.35 -22.46 54.31
N VAL A 163 -23.23 -21.80 54.03
CA VAL A 163 -21.96 -22.49 53.71
C VAL A 163 -21.45 -23.14 54.99
N GLN A 164 -21.45 -24.48 55.05
CA GLN A 164 -20.93 -25.23 56.19
C GLN A 164 -19.40 -25.30 56.15
N TRP A 165 -18.85 -25.46 54.95
CA TRP A 165 -17.42 -25.51 54.75
C TRP A 165 -17.08 -25.10 53.32
N SER A 166 -15.96 -24.41 53.13
CA SER A 166 -15.41 -24.09 51.82
C SER A 166 -13.89 -24.08 51.92
N GLY A 167 -13.21 -24.64 50.93
CA GLY A 167 -11.75 -24.66 50.92
C GLY A 167 -11.19 -25.35 49.69
N THR A 168 -9.88 -25.27 49.53
CA THR A 168 -9.15 -25.96 48.47
C THR A 168 -8.77 -27.37 48.94
N VAL A 169 -8.98 -28.36 48.09
CA VAL A 169 -8.70 -29.78 48.34
C VAL A 169 -7.77 -30.28 47.25
N HIS A 170 -6.58 -30.74 47.63
CA HIS A 170 -5.63 -31.36 46.71
C HIS A 170 -5.69 -32.87 46.85
N VAL A 171 -5.96 -33.58 45.76
CA VAL A 171 -6.17 -35.02 45.74
C VAL A 171 -5.19 -35.65 44.76
N ASN A 172 -4.27 -36.51 45.24
CA ASN A 172 -3.42 -37.30 44.34
C ASN A 172 -4.10 -38.60 43.90
N ALA A 173 -3.49 -39.26 42.91
CA ALA A 173 -3.87 -40.61 42.52
C ALA A 173 -3.71 -41.58 43.71
N ASN A 174 -4.67 -42.48 43.87
CA ASN A 174 -4.71 -43.50 44.91
C ASN A 174 -4.71 -42.93 46.34
N GLU A 175 -5.19 -41.70 46.51
CA GLU A 175 -5.40 -41.08 47.81
C GLU A 175 -6.88 -40.78 48.06
N ARG A 176 -7.23 -40.75 49.34
CA ARG A 176 -8.51 -40.29 49.84
C ARG A 176 -8.30 -39.11 50.76
N VAL A 177 -8.89 -37.97 50.41
CA VAL A 177 -8.90 -36.77 51.25
C VAL A 177 -10.22 -36.69 52.01
N ILE A 178 -10.14 -36.62 53.33
CA ILE A 178 -11.27 -36.58 54.25
C ILE A 178 -11.45 -35.17 54.75
N ILE A 179 -12.62 -34.59 54.49
CA ILE A 179 -13.03 -33.26 54.93
C ILE A 179 -14.07 -33.44 56.02
N ASN A 180 -13.81 -32.91 57.21
CA ASN A 180 -14.82 -32.84 58.25
C ASN A 180 -15.44 -31.44 58.25
N ALA A 181 -16.67 -31.32 57.75
CA ALA A 181 -17.31 -30.02 57.54
C ALA A 181 -17.67 -29.29 58.85
N ALA A 182 -17.74 -29.99 59.99
CA ALA A 182 -18.08 -29.38 61.27
C ALA A 182 -16.90 -28.65 61.93
N ASN A 183 -15.68 -29.20 61.82
CA ASN A 183 -14.48 -28.62 62.42
C ASN A 183 -13.45 -28.10 61.39
N GLY A 184 -13.71 -28.30 60.10
CA GLY A 184 -12.89 -27.81 59.00
C GLY A 184 -11.60 -28.58 58.73
N THR A 185 -11.34 -29.69 59.42
CA THR A 185 -10.10 -30.46 59.26
C THR A 185 -10.06 -31.23 57.94
N GLN A 186 -8.87 -31.31 57.33
CA GLN A 186 -8.57 -32.15 56.18
C GLN A 186 -7.56 -33.23 56.57
N LYS A 187 -7.79 -34.48 56.18
CA LYS A 187 -6.87 -35.61 56.41
C LYS A 187 -6.69 -36.42 55.14
N VAL A 188 -5.45 -36.68 54.76
CA VAL A 188 -5.14 -37.54 53.61
C VAL A 188 -4.88 -38.96 54.10
N LYS A 189 -5.44 -39.96 53.40
CA LYS A 189 -5.18 -41.38 53.63
C LYS A 189 -4.90 -42.09 52.30
N PRO A 190 -4.11 -43.16 52.29
CA PRO A 190 -4.00 -44.03 51.13
C PRO A 190 -5.36 -44.61 50.73
N TRP A 191 -5.58 -44.75 49.42
CA TRP A 191 -6.72 -45.43 48.82
C TRP A 191 -6.24 -46.31 47.65
N PRO A 192 -5.58 -47.45 47.95
CA PRO A 192 -4.92 -48.29 46.93
C PRO A 192 -5.88 -48.87 45.89
N GLN A 193 -7.16 -49.06 46.26
CA GLN A 193 -8.22 -49.58 45.38
C GLN A 193 -8.44 -48.69 44.15
N GLY A 194 -8.17 -47.39 44.24
CA GLY A 194 -8.23 -46.51 43.07
C GLY A 194 -7.26 -46.94 41.96
N GLY A 195 -6.13 -47.55 42.31
CA GLY A 195 -5.09 -47.90 41.34
C GLY A 195 -5.42 -49.13 40.49
N SER A 196 -6.38 -49.94 40.93
CA SER A 196 -6.80 -51.18 40.24
C SER A 196 -8.05 -51.00 39.39
N ILE A 197 -8.64 -49.80 39.34
CA ILE A 197 -9.90 -49.54 38.63
C ILE A 197 -9.57 -48.76 37.35
N GLU A 198 -9.83 -49.35 36.19
CA GLU A 198 -9.58 -48.69 34.90
C GLU A 198 -10.64 -47.63 34.58
N SER A 199 -11.92 -48.02 34.69
CA SER A 199 -13.06 -47.19 34.33
C SER A 199 -14.25 -47.41 35.26
N LEU A 200 -15.10 -46.39 35.40
CA LEU A 200 -16.30 -46.43 36.23
C LEU A 200 -17.45 -45.65 35.58
N PRO A 201 -18.72 -46.06 35.76
CA PRO A 201 -19.86 -45.25 35.36
C PRO A 201 -19.92 -43.96 36.19
N ARG A 202 -20.44 -42.88 35.57
CA ARG A 202 -20.56 -41.55 36.20
C ARG A 202 -21.35 -41.54 37.51
N PHE A 203 -22.36 -42.39 37.59
CA PHE A 203 -23.21 -42.55 38.76
C PHE A 203 -23.63 -44.00 38.93
N LYS A 204 -23.57 -44.49 40.17
CA LYS A 204 -24.14 -45.79 40.56
C LYS A 204 -24.70 -45.68 41.98
N ALA A 205 -25.96 -46.06 42.16
CA ALA A 205 -26.56 -46.15 43.49
C ALA A 205 -27.27 -47.48 43.69
N GLU A 206 -27.16 -48.06 44.88
CA GLU A 206 -27.87 -49.27 45.31
C GLU A 206 -28.46 -49.02 46.72
N THR A 207 -28.94 -50.07 47.37
CA THR A 207 -29.54 -49.96 48.72
C THR A 207 -28.49 -49.44 49.72
N ALA A 208 -28.61 -48.17 50.11
CA ALA A 208 -27.71 -47.44 50.99
C ALA A 208 -26.27 -47.23 50.46
N SER A 209 -26.04 -47.33 49.14
CA SER A 209 -24.75 -47.01 48.50
C SER A 209 -24.94 -45.98 47.38
N ALA A 210 -23.94 -45.11 47.20
CA ALA A 210 -23.90 -44.11 46.15
C ALA A 210 -22.44 -43.85 45.74
N ARG A 211 -22.15 -43.93 44.44
CA ARG A 211 -20.86 -43.60 43.87
C ARG A 211 -21.07 -42.56 42.79
N VAL A 212 -20.39 -41.44 42.95
CA VAL A 212 -20.28 -40.38 41.94
C VAL A 212 -18.86 -40.38 41.42
N VAL A 213 -18.70 -40.41 40.10
CA VAL A 213 -17.41 -40.38 39.43
C VAL A 213 -17.35 -39.17 38.53
N VAL A 214 -16.60 -38.16 38.97
CA VAL A 214 -16.45 -36.90 38.24
C VAL A 214 -15.51 -37.10 37.07
N ALA A 215 -15.95 -36.69 35.88
CA ALA A 215 -15.15 -36.72 34.66
C ALA A 215 -14.21 -35.51 34.59
N PRO A 216 -12.96 -35.68 34.11
CA PRO A 216 -12.03 -34.57 33.95
C PRO A 216 -12.51 -33.61 32.86
N VAL A 217 -12.27 -32.32 33.07
CA VAL A 217 -12.49 -31.30 32.06
C VAL A 217 -11.49 -31.45 30.93
N SER A 218 -11.94 -31.25 29.68
CA SER A 218 -11.06 -31.18 28.51
C SER A 218 -11.32 -29.92 27.69
N GLY A 219 -10.27 -29.45 27.02
CA GLY A 219 -10.35 -28.26 26.19
C GLY A 219 -9.18 -28.12 25.25
N ASN A 220 -9.47 -27.76 24.01
CA ASN A 220 -8.50 -27.52 22.96
C ASN A 220 -8.85 -26.24 22.21
N LEU A 221 -7.85 -25.41 21.93
CA LEU A 221 -7.93 -24.21 21.11
C LEU A 221 -6.89 -24.29 19.99
N ALA A 222 -7.31 -24.02 18.76
CA ALA A 222 -6.42 -23.99 17.61
C ALA A 222 -6.73 -22.78 16.73
N ALA A 223 -5.68 -22.05 16.35
CA ALA A 223 -5.76 -21.02 15.32
C ALA A 223 -5.43 -21.59 13.95
N THR A 224 -6.12 -21.16 12.90
CA THR A 224 -5.83 -21.57 11.53
C THR A 224 -6.10 -20.41 10.55
N PRO A 225 -5.07 -19.89 9.85
CA PRO A 225 -3.64 -20.21 9.98
C PRO A 225 -2.99 -19.62 11.25
N THR A 226 -1.85 -20.18 11.69
CA THR A 226 -1.03 -19.68 12.82
C THR A 226 0.06 -18.67 12.41
N GLN A 227 0.25 -18.50 11.10
CA GLN A 227 1.15 -17.52 10.49
C GLN A 227 0.34 -16.71 9.49
N ILE A 228 0.34 -15.40 9.63
CA ILE A 228 -0.40 -14.50 8.75
C ILE A 228 0.45 -13.30 8.35
N ASN A 229 0.18 -12.75 7.17
CA ASN A 229 0.69 -11.43 6.82
C ASN A 229 -0.16 -10.33 7.46
N CYS A 230 0.36 -9.12 7.50
CA CYS A 230 -0.37 -8.00 8.05
C CYS A 230 -1.63 -7.75 7.22
N GLY A 231 -2.79 -7.74 7.87
CA GLY A 231 -4.07 -7.52 7.21
C GLY A 231 -4.90 -8.78 6.98
N ASP A 232 -4.28 -9.95 7.07
CA ASP A 232 -4.95 -11.25 6.95
C ASP A 232 -5.70 -11.62 8.24
N SER A 233 -6.60 -12.61 8.13
CA SER A 233 -7.38 -13.12 9.27
C SER A 233 -7.00 -14.55 9.63
N THR A 234 -7.31 -14.93 10.86
CA THR A 234 -7.17 -16.28 11.40
C THR A 234 -8.47 -16.71 12.06
N ASN A 235 -8.78 -18.00 12.02
CA ASN A 235 -9.93 -18.56 12.72
C ASN A 235 -9.48 -19.33 13.96
N LEU A 236 -10.05 -18.96 15.11
CA LEU A 236 -9.88 -19.67 16.36
C LEU A 236 -11.00 -20.69 16.52
N ASN A 237 -10.63 -21.96 16.54
CA ASN A 237 -11.51 -23.09 16.74
C ASN A 237 -11.29 -23.68 18.11
N TRP A 238 -12.37 -23.88 18.87
CA TRP A 238 -12.29 -24.55 20.17
C TRP A 238 -13.25 -25.71 20.27
N THR A 239 -12.87 -26.68 21.10
CA THR A 239 -13.68 -27.83 21.49
C THR A 239 -13.37 -28.18 22.94
N THR A 240 -14.37 -28.59 23.70
CA THR A 240 -14.22 -28.90 25.12
C THR A 240 -15.33 -29.86 25.56
N ALA A 241 -15.09 -30.59 26.64
CA ALA A 241 -16.07 -31.43 27.32
C ALA A 241 -16.04 -31.23 28.85
N GLU A 242 -17.14 -31.63 29.51
CA GLU A 242 -17.30 -31.61 30.98
C GLU A 242 -17.25 -30.23 31.64
N THR A 243 -17.58 -29.17 30.90
CA THR A 243 -17.51 -27.78 31.40
C THR A 243 -18.86 -27.15 31.66
N VAL A 244 -18.87 -26.23 32.61
CA VAL A 244 -19.93 -25.26 32.88
C VAL A 244 -19.54 -23.87 32.33
N GLU A 245 -18.33 -23.40 32.61
CA GLU A 245 -17.85 -22.08 32.19
C GLU A 245 -16.68 -22.18 31.21
N ARG A 246 -16.60 -21.19 30.32
CA ARG A 246 -15.75 -21.20 29.14
C ARG A 246 -15.45 -19.77 28.73
N SER A 247 -14.20 -19.44 28.49
CA SER A 247 -13.80 -18.15 27.95
C SER A 247 -12.60 -18.29 27.03
N VAL A 248 -12.57 -17.46 25.99
CA VAL A 248 -11.37 -17.27 25.16
C VAL A 248 -10.89 -15.86 25.38
N ALA A 249 -9.62 -15.71 25.73
CA ALA A 249 -9.01 -14.44 26.05
C ALA A 249 -7.84 -14.11 25.12
N SER A 250 -7.66 -12.83 24.83
CA SER A 250 -6.46 -12.25 24.23
C SER A 250 -5.99 -11.10 25.12
N GLY A 251 -4.90 -11.31 25.86
CA GLY A 251 -4.48 -10.34 26.88
C GLY A 251 -5.47 -10.29 28.05
N SER A 252 -5.91 -9.08 28.44
CA SER A 252 -6.84 -8.87 29.55
C SER A 252 -8.33 -9.05 29.19
N GLU A 253 -8.65 -9.13 27.91
CA GLU A 253 -10.03 -9.27 27.44
C GLU A 253 -10.40 -10.75 27.31
N ALA A 254 -11.42 -11.18 28.06
CA ALA A 254 -11.95 -12.54 28.02
C ALA A 254 -13.40 -12.54 27.54
N VAL A 255 -13.68 -13.30 26.47
CA VAL A 255 -15.02 -13.45 25.91
C VAL A 255 -15.61 -14.79 26.36
N LYS A 256 -16.73 -14.75 27.09
CA LYS A 256 -17.45 -15.96 27.51
C LYS A 256 -18.03 -16.69 26.31
N GLN A 257 -17.85 -18.00 26.26
CA GLN A 257 -18.37 -18.87 25.20
C GLN A 257 -19.55 -19.68 25.71
N SER A 258 -20.66 -19.66 24.97
CA SER A 258 -21.89 -20.37 25.35
C SER A 258 -21.93 -21.83 24.87
N ALA A 259 -21.14 -22.18 23.85
CA ALA A 259 -21.14 -23.50 23.24
C ALA A 259 -19.84 -24.30 23.52
N PRO A 260 -19.93 -25.65 23.66
CA PRO A 260 -18.79 -26.54 23.89
C PRO A 260 -17.79 -26.57 22.74
N SER A 261 -18.23 -26.19 21.55
CA SER A 261 -17.41 -26.01 20.36
C SER A 261 -17.82 -24.75 19.60
N GLY A 262 -16.89 -24.13 18.90
CA GLY A 262 -17.17 -22.96 18.06
C GLY A 262 -15.96 -22.46 17.30
N GLU A 263 -16.21 -21.45 16.48
CA GLU A 263 -15.24 -20.77 15.62
C GLU A 263 -15.42 -19.26 15.75
N LEU A 264 -14.32 -18.51 15.85
CA LEU A 264 -14.30 -17.05 15.81
C LEU A 264 -13.18 -16.56 14.90
N SER A 265 -13.48 -15.61 14.02
CA SER A 265 -12.48 -14.99 13.14
C SER A 265 -11.88 -13.75 13.78
N TYR A 266 -10.56 -13.62 13.72
CA TYR A 266 -9.79 -12.50 14.24
C TYR A 266 -8.80 -11.98 13.20
N LYS A 267 -8.49 -10.69 13.27
CA LYS A 267 -7.48 -10.02 12.44
C LYS A 267 -6.49 -9.28 13.35
N PRO A 268 -5.55 -10.00 13.99
CA PRO A 268 -4.59 -9.37 14.89
C PRO A 268 -3.56 -8.53 14.11
N THR A 269 -3.17 -7.38 14.67
CA THR A 269 -2.12 -6.51 14.09
C THR A 269 -0.74 -6.77 14.68
N GLN A 270 -0.65 -7.61 15.71
CA GLN A 270 0.59 -8.05 16.34
C GLN A 270 0.51 -9.54 16.67
N THR A 271 1.65 -10.20 16.79
CA THR A 271 1.71 -11.59 17.26
C THR A 271 0.97 -11.72 18.60
N THR A 272 -0.10 -12.51 18.59
CA THR A 272 -1.07 -12.58 19.69
C THR A 272 -1.25 -14.03 20.12
N THR A 273 -1.21 -14.26 21.43
CA THR A 273 -1.54 -15.55 22.04
C THR A 273 -2.95 -15.49 22.59
N TYR A 274 -3.77 -16.44 22.14
CA TYR A 274 -5.12 -16.65 22.62
C TYR A 274 -5.14 -17.79 23.63
N THR A 275 -5.89 -17.61 24.70
CA THR A 275 -6.01 -18.58 25.81
C THR A 275 -7.46 -18.96 25.99
N LEU A 276 -7.78 -20.23 25.78
CA LEU A 276 -9.04 -20.84 26.21
C LEU A 276 -8.90 -21.24 27.68
N GLN A 277 -9.84 -20.83 28.51
CA GLN A 277 -10.06 -21.34 29.86
C GLN A 277 -11.42 -22.02 29.92
N ALA A 278 -11.48 -23.24 30.44
CA ALA A 278 -12.73 -23.97 30.57
C ALA A 278 -12.77 -24.69 31.92
N SER A 279 -13.89 -24.61 32.63
CA SER A 279 -14.04 -25.14 34.00
C SER A 279 -15.34 -25.90 34.17
N GLY A 280 -15.33 -26.88 35.07
CA GLY A 280 -16.47 -27.72 35.43
C GLY A 280 -16.18 -28.45 36.75
N PRO A 281 -17.07 -29.36 37.19
CA PRO A 281 -16.87 -30.11 38.43
C PRO A 281 -15.55 -30.89 38.47
N GLY A 282 -15.07 -31.33 37.30
CA GLY A 282 -13.81 -32.07 37.14
C GLY A 282 -12.53 -31.25 37.21
N GLY A 283 -12.64 -29.93 37.35
CA GLY A 283 -11.49 -29.02 37.46
C GLY A 283 -11.54 -27.89 36.43
N THR A 284 -10.38 -27.32 36.13
CA THR A 284 -10.21 -26.25 35.14
C THR A 284 -9.04 -26.59 34.23
N VAL A 285 -9.19 -26.34 32.93
CA VAL A 285 -8.12 -26.50 31.93
C VAL A 285 -7.87 -25.19 31.20
N THR A 286 -6.63 -25.03 30.74
CA THR A 286 -6.25 -23.96 29.82
C THR A 286 -5.63 -24.54 28.55
N SER A 287 -5.87 -23.91 27.41
CA SER A 287 -5.27 -24.26 26.12
C SER A 287 -4.93 -22.98 25.36
N ASN A 288 -3.71 -22.91 24.82
CA ASN A 288 -3.20 -21.70 24.19
C ASN A 288 -2.94 -21.93 22.70
N SER A 289 -3.19 -20.90 21.88
CA SER A 289 -2.80 -20.88 20.48
C SER A 289 -2.23 -19.51 20.12
N THR A 290 -1.05 -19.49 19.49
CA THR A 290 -0.36 -18.25 19.10
C THR A 290 -0.46 -18.04 17.60
N VAL A 291 -0.90 -16.84 17.21
CA VAL A 291 -0.92 -16.38 15.82
C VAL A 291 0.20 -15.38 15.64
N ASN A 292 1.14 -15.70 14.76
CA ASN A 292 2.28 -14.86 14.44
C ASN A 292 1.94 -13.97 13.25
N VAL A 293 2.17 -12.67 13.41
CA VAL A 293 1.88 -11.66 12.39
C VAL A 293 3.20 -11.21 11.77
N ASN A 294 3.39 -11.50 10.49
CA ASN A 294 4.50 -10.94 9.72
C ASN A 294 4.23 -9.46 9.44
N THR A 295 4.98 -8.59 10.09
CA THR A 295 4.87 -7.13 9.90
C THR A 295 5.88 -6.59 8.88
N ALA A 296 6.84 -7.40 8.43
CA ALA A 296 7.88 -6.93 7.52
C ALA A 296 7.30 -6.58 6.15
N VAL A 297 7.49 -5.32 5.74
CA VAL A 297 7.22 -4.86 4.37
C VAL A 297 8.49 -5.12 3.55
N GLN A 298 8.32 -5.54 2.30
CA GLN A 298 9.43 -5.58 1.34
C GLN A 298 9.04 -4.78 0.10
N SER A 299 9.97 -4.00 -0.43
CA SER A 299 9.76 -3.22 -1.63
C SER A 299 10.95 -3.25 -2.57
N SER A 300 10.70 -3.01 -3.86
CA SER A 300 11.71 -2.78 -4.87
C SER A 300 11.33 -1.58 -5.71
N LEU A 301 12.35 -0.81 -6.13
CA LEU A 301 12.21 0.33 -7.01
C LEU A 301 13.38 0.35 -7.98
N GLN A 302 13.09 0.45 -9.28
CA GLN A 302 14.11 0.51 -10.31
C GLN A 302 13.73 1.55 -11.36
N ALA A 303 14.73 2.20 -11.94
CA ALA A 303 14.56 3.13 -13.04
C ALA A 303 15.46 2.72 -14.21
N SER A 304 14.90 2.58 -15.41
CA SER A 304 15.63 2.13 -16.59
C SER A 304 15.16 2.82 -17.88
N PRO A 305 16.08 3.31 -18.73
CA PRO A 305 17.53 3.38 -18.49
C PRO A 305 17.88 4.38 -17.37
N GLY A 306 19.05 4.19 -16.74
CA GLY A 306 19.54 5.07 -15.66
C GLY A 306 20.04 6.44 -16.16
N GLU A 307 20.20 6.60 -17.47
CA GLU A 307 20.57 7.86 -18.12
C GLU A 307 19.69 8.09 -19.36
N ILE A 308 19.17 9.31 -19.50
CA ILE A 308 18.36 9.75 -20.64
C ILE A 308 18.87 11.10 -21.16
N ARG A 309 18.63 11.36 -22.45
CA ARG A 309 19.11 12.55 -23.15
C ARG A 309 18.03 13.59 -23.34
N TYR A 310 18.42 14.86 -23.35
CA TYR A 310 17.57 16.00 -23.67
C TYR A 310 18.32 17.04 -24.48
N ARG A 311 17.79 17.44 -25.63
CA ARG A 311 18.33 18.55 -26.43
C ARG A 311 17.21 19.48 -26.85
N ARG A 312 17.37 20.78 -26.57
CA ARG A 312 16.46 21.84 -27.04
C ARG A 312 17.24 22.93 -27.74
N ILE A 313 16.76 23.40 -28.89
CA ILE A 313 17.29 24.56 -29.60
C ILE A 313 16.20 25.63 -29.66
N GLY A 314 16.45 26.79 -29.04
CA GLY A 314 15.42 27.81 -28.86
C GLY A 314 14.21 27.25 -28.11
N ASP A 315 13.05 27.27 -28.77
CA ASP A 315 11.77 26.77 -28.29
C ASP A 315 11.48 25.31 -28.72
N LYS A 316 12.31 24.71 -29.57
CA LYS A 316 12.06 23.37 -30.13
C LYS A 316 12.86 22.29 -29.42
N VAL A 317 12.16 21.28 -28.89
CA VAL A 317 12.77 20.07 -28.33
C VAL A 317 13.16 19.14 -29.47
N ILE A 318 14.46 18.89 -29.62
CA ILE A 318 15.05 18.07 -30.68
C ILE A 318 15.19 16.62 -30.24
N GLU A 319 15.58 16.39 -28.98
CA GLU A 319 15.72 15.06 -28.39
C GLU A 319 15.10 15.06 -27.00
N GLN A 320 14.26 14.06 -26.71
CA GLN A 320 13.65 13.87 -25.40
C GLN A 320 13.56 12.38 -25.07
N GLY A 321 14.57 11.88 -24.36
CA GLY A 321 14.61 10.51 -23.87
C GLY A 321 13.56 10.25 -22.79
N SER A 322 13.30 8.97 -22.53
CA SER A 322 12.36 8.51 -21.51
C SER A 322 12.92 7.36 -20.69
N ALA A 323 12.54 7.30 -19.42
CA ALA A 323 12.86 6.20 -18.50
C ALA A 323 11.58 5.63 -17.89
N ASN A 324 11.59 4.32 -17.64
CA ASN A 324 10.54 3.63 -16.92
C ASN A 324 10.95 3.44 -15.47
N VAL A 325 10.08 3.85 -14.55
CA VAL A 325 10.20 3.59 -13.12
C VAL A 325 9.26 2.43 -12.79
N VAL A 326 9.81 1.33 -12.31
CA VAL A 326 9.08 0.09 -11.99
C VAL A 326 9.21 -0.17 -10.50
N TRP A 327 8.11 -0.54 -9.85
CA TRP A 327 8.13 -0.89 -8.44
C TRP A 327 7.24 -2.10 -8.12
N SER A 328 7.62 -2.79 -7.05
CA SER A 328 6.81 -3.85 -6.46
C SER A 328 6.91 -3.83 -4.95
N THR A 329 5.84 -4.23 -4.28
CA THR A 329 5.78 -4.29 -2.81
C THR A 329 5.05 -5.54 -2.37
N SER A 330 5.47 -6.10 -1.23
CA SER A 330 4.79 -7.21 -0.57
C SER A 330 4.50 -6.85 0.88
N ASN A 331 3.37 -7.35 1.38
CA ASN A 331 2.89 -7.10 2.75
C ASN A 331 2.73 -5.60 3.09
N ALA A 332 2.42 -4.77 2.08
CA ALA A 332 2.13 -3.35 2.20
C ALA A 332 0.68 -3.05 1.79
N GLN A 333 0.06 -2.08 2.47
CA GLN A 333 -1.30 -1.60 2.21
C GLN A 333 -1.25 -0.21 1.55
N THR A 334 -0.19 0.55 1.80
CA THR A 334 -0.02 1.90 1.26
C THR A 334 1.37 2.06 0.67
N VAL A 335 1.46 2.68 -0.50
CA VAL A 335 2.72 2.96 -1.21
C VAL A 335 2.67 4.37 -1.75
N SER A 336 3.76 5.11 -1.57
CA SER A 336 3.96 6.43 -2.15
C SER A 336 5.35 6.53 -2.78
N ILE A 337 5.47 7.20 -3.90
CA ILE A 337 6.76 7.50 -4.54
C ILE A 337 6.87 9.01 -4.62
N GLU A 338 7.89 9.62 -4.03
CA GLU A 338 8.21 11.03 -4.29
C GLU A 338 8.94 11.14 -5.64
N PRO A 339 8.56 12.06 -6.55
CA PRO A 339 7.52 13.09 -6.42
C PRO A 339 6.11 12.70 -6.93
N LEU A 340 5.86 11.43 -7.22
CA LEU A 340 4.62 10.93 -7.84
C LEU A 340 3.39 10.92 -6.93
N GLY A 341 3.57 10.95 -5.61
CA GLY A 341 2.49 10.81 -4.62
C GLY A 341 2.10 9.36 -4.36
N THR A 342 0.85 9.12 -4.00
CA THR A 342 0.32 7.77 -3.72
C THR A 342 0.18 6.94 -5.01
N VAL A 343 0.63 5.70 -4.96
CA VAL A 343 0.62 4.77 -6.10
C VAL A 343 0.09 3.39 -5.69
N GLY A 344 -0.20 2.54 -6.68
CA GLY A 344 -0.52 1.13 -6.45
C GLY A 344 0.66 0.34 -5.88
N THR A 345 0.40 -0.88 -5.38
CA THR A 345 1.42 -1.72 -4.73
C THR A 345 2.45 -2.29 -5.71
N ASN A 346 2.08 -2.49 -6.97
CA ASN A 346 2.95 -3.02 -8.03
C ASN A 346 2.56 -2.37 -9.35
N ASP A 347 3.47 -1.66 -10.02
CA ASP A 347 3.18 -0.97 -11.28
C ASP A 347 4.47 -0.51 -11.99
N SER A 348 4.31 0.08 -13.17
CA SER A 348 5.36 0.70 -13.97
C SER A 348 4.86 2.00 -14.60
N ARG A 349 5.68 3.05 -14.55
CA ARG A 349 5.34 4.34 -15.17
C ARG A 349 6.52 4.91 -15.97
N SER A 350 6.22 5.38 -17.18
CA SER A 350 7.19 6.03 -18.07
C SER A 350 7.21 7.54 -17.85
N PHE A 351 8.42 8.12 -17.85
CA PHE A 351 8.66 9.56 -17.69
C PHE A 351 9.61 10.05 -18.76
N LYS A 352 9.33 11.25 -19.29
CA LYS A 352 10.20 11.93 -20.25
C LYS A 352 11.20 12.82 -19.53
N ALA A 353 12.33 13.09 -20.18
CA ALA A 353 13.30 14.06 -19.68
C ALA A 353 12.68 15.47 -19.61
N GLU A 354 12.64 16.03 -18.40
CA GLU A 354 12.19 17.39 -18.10
C GLU A 354 13.23 18.07 -17.19
N PRO A 355 14.27 18.71 -17.76
CA PRO A 355 15.28 19.40 -16.98
C PRO A 355 14.71 20.60 -16.22
N LYS A 356 15.25 20.87 -15.04
CA LYS A 356 14.97 22.08 -14.25
C LYS A 356 15.63 23.30 -14.88
N LEU A 357 16.79 23.15 -15.52
CA LEU A 357 17.44 24.21 -16.28
C LEU A 357 16.50 24.72 -17.38
N GLN A 358 16.19 26.02 -17.35
CA GLN A 358 15.35 26.67 -18.37
C GLN A 358 16.14 27.53 -19.36
N GLY A 359 17.33 28.01 -18.96
CA GLY A 359 18.21 28.83 -19.81
C GLY A 359 19.18 28.00 -20.64
N ASN A 360 19.94 28.66 -21.51
CA ASN A 360 20.95 27.98 -22.32
C ASN A 360 22.09 27.44 -21.46
N GLY A 361 22.57 26.24 -21.77
CA GLY A 361 23.66 25.57 -21.07
C GLY A 361 23.62 24.06 -21.20
N SER A 362 24.60 23.39 -20.60
CA SER A 362 24.64 21.93 -20.52
C SER A 362 23.67 21.43 -19.45
N VAL A 363 22.87 20.43 -19.80
CA VAL A 363 21.99 19.71 -18.87
C VAL A 363 22.78 18.54 -18.29
N ASN A 364 22.83 18.45 -16.96
CA ASN A 364 23.34 17.30 -16.22
C ASN A 364 22.65 17.29 -14.85
N GLU A 365 21.47 16.69 -14.80
CA GLU A 365 20.59 16.69 -13.64
C GLU A 365 20.27 15.26 -13.22
N VAL A 366 19.97 15.04 -11.94
CA VAL A 366 19.56 13.74 -11.43
C VAL A 366 18.14 13.87 -10.86
N GLN A 367 17.21 13.13 -11.43
CA GLN A 367 15.87 12.95 -10.87
C GLN A 367 15.89 11.70 -9.99
N THR A 368 15.59 11.87 -8.71
CA THR A 368 15.50 10.77 -7.74
C THR A 368 14.04 10.47 -7.44
N TYR A 369 13.73 9.19 -7.35
CA TYR A 369 12.46 8.65 -6.92
C TYR A 369 12.66 7.94 -5.59
N VAL A 370 11.85 8.27 -4.59
CA VAL A 370 11.90 7.63 -3.28
C VAL A 370 10.57 6.95 -3.03
N LEU A 371 10.57 5.62 -3.03
CA LEU A 371 9.42 4.80 -2.69
C LEU A 371 9.37 4.61 -1.17
N THR A 372 8.19 4.73 -0.59
CA THR A 372 7.90 4.35 0.79
C THR A 372 6.65 3.49 0.82
N ALA A 373 6.76 2.28 1.38
CA ALA A 373 5.68 1.31 1.52
C ALA A 373 5.42 1.04 3.00
N ARG A 374 4.14 0.97 3.41
CA ARG A 374 3.73 0.76 4.81
C ARG A 374 2.54 -0.17 4.95
N ASN A 375 2.43 -0.81 6.13
CA ASN A 375 1.27 -1.60 6.55
C ASN A 375 0.66 -1.13 7.89
N GLU A 376 -0.57 -1.56 8.16
CA GLU A 376 -1.32 -1.20 9.38
C GLU A 376 -0.73 -1.81 10.67
N CYS A 377 0.18 -2.79 10.54
CA CYS A 377 0.87 -3.45 11.64
C CYS A 377 2.19 -2.76 12.02
N GLY A 378 2.47 -1.57 11.48
CA GLY A 378 3.64 -0.75 11.80
C GLY A 378 4.89 -1.05 10.96
N GLY A 379 4.81 -1.97 10.00
CA GLY A 379 5.87 -2.25 9.04
C GLY A 379 6.05 -1.13 8.02
N SER A 380 7.30 -0.88 7.64
CA SER A 380 7.67 0.09 6.61
C SER A 380 8.94 -0.35 5.88
N ASP A 381 9.02 -0.03 4.59
CA ASP A 381 10.25 -0.14 3.80
C ASP A 381 10.38 1.08 2.85
N THR A 382 11.62 1.44 2.52
CA THR A 382 11.94 2.61 1.68
C THR A 382 13.02 2.23 0.67
N GLN A 383 12.80 2.58 -0.60
CA GLN A 383 13.75 2.34 -1.69
C GLN A 383 13.95 3.60 -2.52
N SER A 384 15.12 3.72 -3.16
CA SER A 384 15.41 4.85 -4.05
C SER A 384 15.96 4.38 -5.39
N ALA A 385 15.57 5.10 -6.45
CA ALA A 385 16.09 4.94 -7.79
C ALA A 385 16.28 6.31 -8.42
N SER A 386 17.26 6.46 -9.30
CA SER A 386 17.57 7.74 -9.93
C SER A 386 17.75 7.59 -11.43
N VAL A 387 17.35 8.62 -12.15
CA VAL A 387 17.59 8.79 -13.59
C VAL A 387 18.40 10.04 -13.80
N ARG A 388 19.53 9.93 -14.51
CA ARG A 388 20.34 11.07 -14.91
C ARG A 388 19.84 11.61 -16.24
N ILE A 389 19.62 12.92 -16.31
CA ILE A 389 19.24 13.64 -17.51
C ILE A 389 20.46 14.42 -18.00
N ILE A 390 20.94 14.13 -19.21
CA ILE A 390 22.10 14.80 -19.81
C ILE A 390 21.75 15.44 -21.14
N GLY A 391 22.49 16.48 -21.54
CA GLY A 391 22.40 17.09 -22.87
C GLY A 391 22.57 18.59 -22.85
N SER A 392 21.72 19.33 -23.58
CA SER A 392 21.91 20.77 -23.78
C SER A 392 20.62 21.55 -24.06
N ILE A 393 20.65 22.82 -23.68
CA ILE A 393 19.72 23.86 -24.12
C ILE A 393 20.54 24.91 -24.86
N GLU A 394 20.26 25.09 -26.15
CA GLU A 394 21.04 25.91 -27.08
C GLU A 394 20.19 27.09 -27.58
N PRO A 395 20.80 28.27 -27.82
CA PRO A 395 20.11 29.36 -28.50
C PRO A 395 19.79 28.99 -29.95
N ILE A 396 18.83 29.70 -30.56
CA ILE A 396 18.58 29.60 -32.00
C ILE A 396 19.87 30.05 -32.73
N PRO A 397 20.44 29.23 -33.62
CA PRO A 397 21.64 29.59 -34.37
C PRO A 397 21.42 30.87 -35.19
N ALA A 398 22.38 31.81 -35.13
CA ALA A 398 22.31 33.01 -35.93
C ALA A 398 22.75 32.72 -37.38
N VAL A 399 22.03 33.27 -38.36
CA VAL A 399 22.42 33.25 -39.77
C VAL A 399 22.92 34.65 -40.12
N PRO A 400 24.25 34.88 -40.25
CA PRO A 400 24.76 36.22 -40.56
C PRO A 400 24.48 36.55 -42.03
N LEU A 401 23.34 37.18 -42.29
CA LEU A 401 22.93 37.57 -43.63
C LEU A 401 23.62 38.89 -44.03
N ALA A 402 24.49 38.81 -45.03
CA ALA A 402 25.16 39.95 -45.64
C ALA A 402 24.97 39.91 -47.15
N SER A 403 24.62 41.05 -47.74
CA SER A 403 24.46 41.17 -49.18
C SER A 403 25.83 41.12 -49.83
N VAL A 404 25.94 40.45 -50.97
CA VAL A 404 27.20 40.38 -51.71
C VAL A 404 27.18 41.31 -52.90
N PHE A 405 28.31 41.95 -53.18
CA PHE A 405 28.43 42.96 -54.22
C PHE A 405 29.25 42.46 -55.39
N PHE A 406 28.97 42.99 -56.57
CA PHE A 406 29.61 42.59 -57.82
C PHE A 406 30.28 43.77 -58.53
N PRO A 407 31.43 43.55 -59.18
CA PRO A 407 32.00 44.52 -60.11
C PRO A 407 31.02 44.89 -61.24
N THR A 408 31.24 46.05 -61.84
CA THR A 408 30.47 46.52 -62.99
C THR A 408 30.49 45.49 -64.12
N GLY A 409 29.31 45.08 -64.62
CA GLY A 409 29.17 44.15 -65.73
C GLY A 409 29.27 42.65 -65.39
N HIS A 410 29.66 42.28 -64.16
CA HIS A 410 29.92 40.88 -63.80
C HIS A 410 28.79 40.21 -62.99
N PRO A 411 28.60 38.88 -63.13
CA PRO A 411 29.27 37.99 -64.09
C PRO A 411 28.86 38.28 -65.54
N ASP A 412 29.81 38.21 -66.46
CA ASP A 412 29.54 38.37 -67.89
C ASP A 412 29.12 37.01 -68.51
N GLN A 413 28.69 37.03 -69.78
CA GLN A 413 28.17 35.82 -70.44
C GLN A 413 29.26 34.78 -70.76
N ARG A 414 30.52 35.21 -70.95
CA ARG A 414 31.66 34.33 -71.26
C ARG A 414 32.24 33.72 -69.99
N HIS A 415 32.11 34.42 -68.86
CA HIS A 415 32.63 34.04 -67.55
C HIS A 415 31.53 34.09 -66.47
N PRO A 416 30.52 33.21 -66.53
CA PRO A 416 29.44 33.15 -65.53
C PRO A 416 29.93 32.84 -64.11
N GLU A 417 31.12 32.24 -63.97
CA GLU A 417 31.82 31.96 -62.72
C GLU A 417 32.58 33.15 -62.11
N GLY A 418 32.71 34.26 -62.85
CA GLY A 418 33.48 35.44 -62.44
C GLY A 418 32.74 36.38 -61.48
N GLY A 419 33.43 37.42 -61.02
CA GLY A 419 32.83 38.56 -60.31
C GLY A 419 32.47 38.34 -58.83
N LEU A 420 32.41 37.10 -58.34
CA LEU A 420 32.25 36.81 -56.91
C LEU A 420 33.63 36.83 -56.22
N LEU A 421 34.00 38.01 -55.73
CA LEU A 421 35.32 38.30 -55.16
C LEU A 421 35.56 37.58 -53.82
N GLN A 422 36.81 37.45 -53.37
CA GLN A 422 37.20 36.63 -52.22
C GLN A 422 36.51 37.09 -50.92
N SER A 423 36.44 38.39 -50.69
CA SER A 423 35.72 38.96 -49.54
C SER A 423 34.22 38.59 -49.52
N GLN A 424 33.61 38.48 -50.70
CA GLN A 424 32.20 38.12 -50.85
C GLN A 424 32.00 36.62 -50.63
N GLN A 425 32.94 35.81 -51.14
CA GLN A 425 33.00 34.38 -50.86
C GLN A 425 33.10 34.10 -49.35
N GLN A 426 33.97 34.82 -48.63
CA GLN A 426 34.14 34.65 -47.19
C GLN A 426 32.86 34.98 -46.41
N ALA A 427 32.16 36.07 -46.78
CA ALA A 427 30.86 36.40 -46.20
C ALA A 427 29.81 35.29 -46.45
N LEU A 428 29.76 34.75 -47.67
CA LEU A 428 28.88 33.65 -48.02
C LEU A 428 29.24 32.35 -47.28
N SER A 429 30.51 32.05 -47.04
CA SER A 429 30.94 30.90 -46.23
C SER A 429 30.49 31.01 -44.78
N GLN A 430 30.61 32.20 -44.17
CA GLN A 430 30.13 32.44 -42.81
C GLN A 430 28.60 32.30 -42.73
N MET A 431 27.88 32.87 -43.69
CA MET A 431 26.43 32.72 -43.81
C MET A 431 26.03 31.26 -44.00
N ALA A 432 26.71 30.52 -44.89
CA ALA A 432 26.45 29.11 -45.14
C ALA A 432 26.67 28.24 -43.90
N ALA A 433 27.70 28.52 -43.09
CA ALA A 433 27.91 27.84 -41.82
C ALA A 433 26.76 28.11 -40.84
N GLY A 434 26.35 29.37 -40.69
CA GLY A 434 25.21 29.75 -39.84
C GLY A 434 23.89 29.14 -40.30
N PHE A 435 23.62 29.13 -41.62
CA PHE A 435 22.41 28.53 -42.18
C PHE A 435 22.38 27.02 -41.98
N LYS A 436 23.50 26.31 -42.16
CA LYS A 436 23.58 24.86 -41.87
C LYS A 436 23.26 24.54 -40.41
N ALA A 437 23.76 25.34 -39.46
CA ALA A 437 23.40 25.20 -38.05
C ALA A 437 21.91 25.52 -37.82
N TYR A 438 21.39 26.56 -38.46
CA TYR A 438 19.97 26.94 -38.37
C TYR A 438 19.03 25.83 -38.87
N LEU A 439 19.44 25.03 -39.85
CA LEU A 439 18.67 23.88 -40.32
C LEU A 439 18.48 22.78 -39.26
N GLU A 440 19.29 22.73 -38.19
CA GLU A 440 19.03 21.87 -37.04
C GLU A 440 17.81 22.35 -36.22
N TYR A 441 17.56 23.66 -36.22
CA TYR A 441 16.40 24.28 -35.56
C TYR A 441 15.17 24.30 -36.47
N ASP A 442 15.33 24.68 -37.73
CA ASP A 442 14.26 24.72 -38.72
C ASP A 442 14.66 23.96 -39.98
N PRO A 443 14.39 22.65 -40.04
CA PRO A 443 14.73 21.82 -41.18
C PRO A 443 14.05 22.27 -42.47
N ASP A 444 12.98 23.08 -42.42
CA ASP A 444 12.23 23.53 -43.60
C ASP A 444 12.69 24.91 -44.12
N ALA A 445 13.51 25.62 -43.36
CA ALA A 445 14.02 26.94 -43.72
C ALA A 445 14.71 26.95 -45.09
N ARG A 446 14.65 28.08 -45.78
CA ARG A 446 15.23 28.28 -47.12
C ARG A 446 15.95 29.62 -47.19
N LEU A 447 16.85 29.75 -48.16
CA LEU A 447 17.47 31.02 -48.54
C LEU A 447 16.91 31.49 -49.87
N SER A 448 16.37 32.70 -49.89
CA SER A 448 16.03 33.41 -51.13
C SER A 448 17.21 34.27 -51.57
N VAL A 449 17.73 34.01 -52.75
CA VAL A 449 18.89 34.69 -53.33
C VAL A 449 18.40 35.66 -54.40
N VAL A 450 18.42 36.96 -54.09
CA VAL A 450 17.78 38.00 -54.89
C VAL A 450 18.82 38.82 -55.63
N GLY A 451 18.95 38.60 -56.94
CA GLY A 451 19.88 39.33 -57.80
C GLY A 451 19.37 40.70 -58.19
N ASN A 452 20.23 41.72 -58.05
CA ASN A 452 19.98 43.10 -58.45
C ASN A 452 21.08 43.64 -59.38
N THR A 453 20.74 44.68 -60.14
CA THR A 453 21.66 45.47 -60.96
C THR A 453 21.43 46.95 -60.74
N ASP A 454 22.43 47.76 -61.06
CA ASP A 454 22.22 49.20 -61.19
C ASP A 454 21.42 49.56 -62.44
N GLU A 455 20.98 50.82 -62.53
CA GLU A 455 20.02 51.29 -63.53
C GLU A 455 20.59 51.53 -64.94
N ARG A 456 21.92 51.41 -65.13
CA ARG A 456 22.63 51.92 -66.31
C ARG A 456 22.28 51.26 -67.64
N ASP A 457 21.82 50.01 -67.64
CA ASP A 457 21.43 49.27 -68.85
C ASP A 457 19.91 49.04 -68.93
N SER A 458 19.42 48.62 -70.09
CA SER A 458 18.04 48.22 -70.36
C SER A 458 17.60 47.03 -69.51
N ASN A 459 16.29 46.92 -69.24
CA ASN A 459 15.73 45.76 -68.53
C ASN A 459 16.04 44.42 -69.21
N ALA A 460 16.07 44.40 -70.55
CA ALA A 460 16.42 43.22 -71.33
C ALA A 460 17.84 42.71 -71.08
N ARG A 461 18.77 43.58 -70.65
CA ARG A 461 20.15 43.19 -70.29
C ARG A 461 20.35 43.02 -68.78
N ASN A 462 19.71 43.85 -67.99
CA ASN A 462 19.81 43.83 -66.53
C ASN A 462 19.15 42.61 -65.89
N LYS A 463 18.01 42.12 -66.42
CA LYS A 463 17.38 40.89 -65.90
C LYS A 463 18.30 39.66 -66.04
N PRO A 464 18.83 39.31 -67.23
CA PRO A 464 19.80 38.21 -67.36
C PRO A 464 21.08 38.42 -66.54
N LEU A 465 21.55 39.66 -66.35
CA LEU A 465 22.71 39.94 -65.49
C LEU A 465 22.39 39.64 -64.01
N SER A 466 21.23 40.06 -63.51
CA SER A 466 20.80 39.73 -62.15
C SER A 466 20.61 38.22 -61.93
N GLU A 467 20.13 37.51 -62.93
CA GLU A 467 20.01 36.04 -62.90
C GLU A 467 21.39 35.38 -62.77
N ARG A 468 22.38 35.79 -63.57
CA ARG A 468 23.75 35.26 -63.46
C ARG A 468 24.35 35.53 -62.08
N ARG A 469 24.12 36.71 -61.50
CA ARG A 469 24.56 37.05 -60.13
C ARG A 469 23.93 36.13 -59.08
N ALA A 470 22.61 35.98 -59.12
CA ALA A 470 21.90 35.10 -58.20
C ALA A 470 22.36 33.64 -58.34
N ASN A 471 22.49 33.15 -59.57
CA ASN A 471 22.99 31.80 -59.85
C ASN A 471 24.43 31.60 -59.39
N ARG A 472 25.30 32.60 -59.54
CA ARG A 472 26.69 32.51 -59.07
C ARG A 472 26.79 32.37 -57.55
N VAL A 473 25.98 33.13 -56.82
CA VAL A 473 25.86 33.03 -55.37
C VAL A 473 25.27 31.68 -54.97
N LYS A 474 24.18 31.24 -55.61
CA LYS A 474 23.58 29.92 -55.40
C LYS A 474 24.61 28.81 -55.57
N GLN A 475 25.34 28.78 -56.68
CA GLN A 475 26.39 27.78 -56.95
C GLN A 475 27.47 27.78 -55.87
N TYR A 476 27.90 28.95 -55.41
CA TYR A 476 28.88 29.05 -54.33
C TYR A 476 28.31 28.49 -53.01
N LEU A 477 27.08 28.82 -52.65
CA LEU A 477 26.43 28.30 -51.46
C LEU A 477 26.22 26.78 -51.50
N VAL A 478 25.88 26.24 -52.66
CA VAL A 478 25.83 24.79 -52.89
C VAL A 478 27.22 24.18 -52.70
N SER A 479 28.28 24.81 -53.20
CA SER A 479 29.65 24.32 -52.98
C SER A 479 30.11 24.42 -51.53
N GLN A 480 29.46 25.24 -50.68
CA GLN A 480 29.65 25.26 -49.22
C GLN A 480 28.84 24.18 -48.48
N GLY A 481 28.08 23.36 -49.21
CA GLY A 481 27.31 22.23 -48.68
C GLY A 481 25.86 22.56 -48.34
N ILE A 482 25.32 23.71 -48.75
CA ILE A 482 23.88 23.97 -48.64
C ILE A 482 23.15 23.15 -49.72
N PRO A 483 22.16 22.31 -49.38
CA PRO A 483 21.41 21.57 -50.39
C PRO A 483 20.74 22.52 -51.38
N GLU A 484 20.83 22.23 -52.69
CA GLU A 484 20.29 23.11 -53.72
C GLU A 484 18.79 23.39 -53.53
N ALA A 485 18.03 22.39 -53.07
CA ALA A 485 16.60 22.50 -52.76
C ALA A 485 16.26 23.49 -51.62
N LYS A 486 17.26 23.91 -50.84
CA LYS A 486 17.13 24.93 -49.77
C LYS A 486 17.40 26.35 -50.27
N ILE A 487 17.68 26.53 -51.56
CA ILE A 487 17.99 27.82 -52.16
C ILE A 487 17.02 28.08 -53.31
N GLU A 488 16.30 29.19 -53.23
CA GLU A 488 15.54 29.74 -54.34
C GLU A 488 16.22 31.00 -54.88
N THR A 489 16.07 31.26 -56.17
CA THR A 489 16.66 32.43 -56.83
C THR A 489 15.58 33.34 -57.38
N ILE A 490 15.72 34.64 -57.15
CA ILE A 490 14.86 35.70 -57.67
C ILE A 490 15.75 36.69 -58.44
N PHE A 491 15.33 37.12 -59.62
CA PHE A 491 16.10 38.00 -60.49
C PHE A 491 15.31 39.29 -60.77
N GLN A 492 15.68 40.37 -60.07
CA GLN A 492 14.93 41.63 -60.11
C GLN A 492 15.47 42.62 -61.16
N GLY A 493 16.63 42.35 -61.77
CA GLY A 493 17.29 43.30 -62.65
C GLY A 493 17.48 44.65 -61.94
N LYS A 494 17.02 45.73 -62.58
CA LYS A 494 17.06 47.07 -62.00
C LYS A 494 15.76 47.51 -61.32
N ASP A 495 14.78 46.61 -61.15
CA ASP A 495 13.43 46.97 -60.70
C ASP A 495 13.38 47.39 -59.21
N HIS A 496 14.42 47.08 -58.41
CA HIS A 496 14.50 47.39 -56.98
C HIS A 496 15.80 48.15 -56.62
N GLN A 497 15.92 49.38 -57.14
CA GLN A 497 17.04 50.27 -56.80
C GLN A 497 16.97 50.77 -55.35
N LEU A 498 18.11 50.82 -54.68
CA LEU A 498 18.36 51.65 -53.52
C LEU A 498 18.57 53.09 -53.99
N ASP A 499 17.73 54.00 -53.51
CA ASP A 499 17.84 55.42 -53.82
C ASP A 499 19.03 56.09 -53.11
N VAL A 500 19.34 57.32 -53.51
CA VAL A 500 20.46 58.10 -52.96
C VAL A 500 20.36 58.23 -51.43
N ALA A 501 19.15 58.45 -50.90
CA ALA A 501 18.93 58.63 -49.47
C ALA A 501 19.23 57.33 -48.68
N THR A 502 18.77 56.20 -49.19
CA THR A 502 18.99 54.88 -48.60
C THR A 502 20.46 54.49 -48.65
N VAL A 503 21.12 54.70 -49.79
CA VAL A 503 22.55 54.41 -49.94
C VAL A 503 23.39 55.27 -49.00
N LYS A 504 23.10 56.58 -48.87
CA LYS A 504 23.79 57.45 -47.91
C LYS A 504 23.63 56.95 -46.48
N ARG A 505 22.40 56.63 -46.08
CA ARG A 505 22.10 56.08 -44.74
C ARG A 505 22.84 54.77 -44.48
N LEU A 506 22.75 53.81 -45.41
CA LEU A 506 23.46 52.52 -45.29
C LEU A 506 24.97 52.72 -45.21
N HIS A 507 25.52 53.63 -46.01
CA HIS A 507 26.95 53.92 -46.00
C HIS A 507 27.40 54.63 -44.71
N GLU A 508 26.57 55.50 -44.13
CA GLU A 508 26.85 56.16 -42.86
C GLU A 508 26.75 55.19 -41.68
N GLN A 509 25.81 54.26 -41.70
CA GLN A 509 25.59 53.25 -40.65
C GLN A 509 26.55 52.05 -40.76
N ASN A 510 27.27 51.94 -41.87
CA ASN A 510 28.17 50.82 -42.12
C ASN A 510 29.31 50.79 -41.07
N PRO A 511 29.44 49.73 -40.26
CA PRO A 511 30.50 49.61 -39.26
C PRO A 511 31.92 49.65 -39.87
N SER A 512 32.04 49.29 -41.15
CA SER A 512 33.28 49.31 -41.93
C SER A 512 33.36 50.53 -42.86
N LYS A 513 32.70 51.65 -42.54
CA LYS A 513 32.76 52.88 -43.34
C LYS A 513 34.22 53.37 -43.47
N PRO A 514 34.68 53.72 -44.68
CA PRO A 514 36.03 54.24 -44.87
C PRO A 514 36.16 55.67 -44.31
N SER A 515 37.34 56.02 -43.82
CA SER A 515 37.63 57.35 -43.27
C SER A 515 37.61 58.47 -44.33
N LYS A 516 37.79 58.10 -45.61
CA LYS A 516 37.66 59.01 -46.76
C LYS A 516 36.45 58.61 -47.61
N PRO A 517 35.70 59.58 -48.18
CA PRO A 517 34.59 59.28 -49.09
C PRO A 517 35.02 58.44 -50.30
N LEU A 518 34.24 57.42 -50.62
CA LEU A 518 34.38 56.63 -51.86
C LEU A 518 33.75 57.41 -53.02
N GLY A 519 34.54 58.24 -53.71
CA GLY A 519 34.15 58.89 -54.96
C GLY A 519 32.88 59.76 -54.91
N ASN A 520 32.21 59.92 -56.05
CA ASN A 520 30.95 60.67 -56.12
C ASN A 520 29.75 59.80 -55.67
N VAL A 521 28.66 60.47 -55.30
CA VAL A 521 27.46 59.82 -54.75
C VAL A 521 26.80 58.87 -55.75
N GLN A 522 26.84 59.18 -57.05
CA GLN A 522 26.18 58.37 -58.08
C GLN A 522 26.90 57.03 -58.30
N ASP A 523 28.23 57.04 -58.34
CA ASP A 523 29.06 55.83 -58.45
C ASP A 523 28.82 54.92 -57.24
N LEU A 524 28.67 55.50 -56.04
CA LEU A 524 28.31 54.77 -54.83
C LEU A 524 26.92 54.12 -54.94
N VAL A 525 25.92 54.84 -55.45
CA VAL A 525 24.58 54.30 -55.67
C VAL A 525 24.61 53.12 -56.64
N TRP A 526 25.34 53.23 -57.74
CA TRP A 526 25.50 52.11 -58.67
C TRP A 526 26.21 50.94 -57.99
N ALA A 527 27.26 51.18 -57.21
CA ALA A 527 27.97 50.12 -56.49
C ALA A 527 27.07 49.37 -55.51
N TYR A 528 26.23 50.08 -54.76
CA TYR A 528 25.25 49.47 -53.85
C TYR A 528 24.16 48.67 -54.58
N ASN A 529 23.78 49.08 -55.79
CA ASN A 529 22.76 48.39 -56.58
C ASN A 529 23.28 47.19 -57.37
N ARG A 530 24.61 47.03 -57.48
CA ARG A 530 25.23 45.79 -57.97
C ARG A 530 25.38 44.76 -56.86
N ARG A 531 24.26 44.27 -56.35
CA ARG A 531 24.24 43.36 -55.20
C ARG A 531 23.39 42.13 -55.43
N VAL A 532 23.60 41.13 -54.59
CA VAL A 532 22.66 40.03 -54.34
C VAL A 532 22.27 40.10 -52.88
N ASP A 533 20.98 40.25 -52.62
CA ASP A 533 20.41 40.18 -51.29
C ASP A 533 20.09 38.72 -50.94
N LEU A 534 20.18 38.39 -49.65
CA LEU A 534 19.81 37.08 -49.11
C LEU A 534 18.64 37.26 -48.13
N VAL A 535 17.63 36.40 -48.23
CA VAL A 535 16.49 36.40 -47.32
C VAL A 535 16.35 35.02 -46.69
N LEU A 536 16.31 34.95 -45.36
CA LEU A 536 16.02 33.72 -44.63
C LEU A 536 14.51 33.52 -44.55
N LEU A 537 14.01 32.47 -45.18
CA LEU A 537 12.59 32.10 -45.18
C LEU A 537 12.32 30.95 -44.20
N PRO A 538 11.15 30.93 -43.55
CA PRO A 538 10.02 31.86 -43.71
C PRO A 538 10.12 33.14 -42.86
N LYS A 539 11.16 33.28 -42.03
CA LYS A 539 11.33 34.41 -41.10
C LYS A 539 11.29 35.79 -41.78
N GLY A 540 11.66 35.86 -43.06
CA GLY A 540 11.70 37.08 -43.86
C GLY A 540 12.87 38.00 -43.49
N GLU A 541 13.86 37.50 -42.73
CA GLU A 541 15.02 38.26 -42.32
C GLU A 541 15.90 38.54 -43.55
N GLN A 542 16.22 39.81 -43.80
CA GLN A 542 16.95 40.24 -44.98
C GLN A 542 18.42 40.51 -44.65
N SER A 543 19.28 40.30 -45.63
CA SER A 543 20.69 40.62 -45.51
C SER A 543 20.94 42.11 -45.29
N THR A 544 21.94 42.40 -44.46
CA THR A 544 22.46 43.76 -44.37
C THR A 544 23.05 44.17 -45.71
N GLN A 545 22.78 45.40 -46.14
CA GLN A 545 23.23 45.94 -47.43
C GLN A 545 24.48 46.81 -47.28
N TYR A 546 25.34 46.51 -46.31
CA TYR A 546 26.56 47.28 -46.06
C TYR A 546 27.63 46.95 -47.08
N PHE A 547 28.05 47.96 -47.85
CA PHE A 547 29.11 47.79 -48.84
C PHE A 547 30.47 47.47 -48.20
N PRO A 548 31.24 46.50 -48.71
CA PRO A 548 32.48 46.01 -48.11
C PRO A 548 33.66 46.96 -48.37
N ALA A 549 33.58 48.19 -47.87
CA ALA A 549 34.51 49.28 -48.18
C ALA A 549 35.96 49.07 -47.68
N THR A 550 36.16 48.20 -46.68
CA THR A 550 37.47 47.85 -46.12
C THR A 550 38.08 46.59 -46.74
N ALA A 551 37.34 45.87 -47.59
CA ALA A 551 37.87 44.71 -48.29
C ALA A 551 39.01 45.12 -49.23
N ALA A 552 40.03 44.27 -49.39
CA ALA A 552 41.15 44.53 -50.31
C ALA A 552 40.67 44.84 -51.74
N GLU A 553 39.54 44.24 -52.13
CA GLU A 553 38.94 44.31 -53.46
C GLU A 553 37.88 45.41 -53.58
N ALA A 554 37.69 46.25 -52.55
CA ALA A 554 36.63 47.28 -52.50
C ALA A 554 36.68 48.25 -53.70
N LYS A 555 37.88 48.57 -54.19
CA LYS A 555 38.06 49.42 -55.38
C LYS A 555 37.45 48.79 -56.64
N LEU A 556 37.55 47.47 -56.80
CA LEU A 556 36.96 46.74 -57.94
C LEU A 556 35.44 46.72 -57.85
N LEU A 557 34.90 46.54 -56.65
CA LEU A 557 33.46 46.61 -56.40
C LEU A 557 32.91 48.03 -56.62
N PHE A 558 33.69 49.06 -56.30
CA PHE A 558 33.30 50.46 -56.46
C PHE A 558 33.42 50.94 -57.92
N SER A 559 34.35 50.39 -58.71
CA SER A 559 34.66 50.83 -60.07
C SER A 559 33.41 51.00 -60.95
N ASN A 560 33.33 52.16 -61.62
CA ASN A 560 32.26 52.48 -62.57
C ASN A 560 32.55 51.96 -63.98
N GLY A 561 33.81 51.72 -64.34
CA GLY A 561 34.23 51.09 -65.57
C GLY A 561 34.12 49.56 -65.52
N TRP A 562 33.98 48.94 -66.69
CA TRP A 562 34.21 47.50 -66.85
C TRP A 562 35.68 47.21 -66.45
N PRO A 563 35.95 46.42 -65.40
CA PRO A 563 37.33 46.07 -65.06
C PRO A 563 37.95 45.23 -66.19
N GLU A 564 39.23 45.45 -66.52
CA GLU A 564 39.89 44.68 -67.57
C GLU A 564 40.05 43.21 -67.15
N GLY A 565 39.93 42.28 -68.10
CA GLY A 565 39.83 40.84 -67.81
C GLY A 565 40.98 40.23 -66.98
N ARG A 566 42.15 40.89 -66.90
CA ARG A 566 43.26 40.46 -66.02
C ARG A 566 42.97 40.71 -64.53
N ASP A 567 42.22 41.76 -64.19
CA ASP A 567 41.94 42.12 -62.79
C ASP A 567 40.91 41.19 -62.12
N ILE A 568 40.13 40.47 -62.93
CA ILE A 568 39.01 39.62 -62.47
C ILE A 568 39.40 38.14 -62.43
N VAL A 569 40.23 37.69 -63.38
CA VAL A 569 40.72 36.31 -63.45
C VAL A 569 41.85 36.07 -62.45
N VAL A 570 42.68 37.08 -62.14
CA VAL A 570 43.81 36.95 -61.21
C VAL A 570 43.39 36.88 -59.74
N LEU A 571 42.16 37.29 -59.39
CA LEU A 571 41.65 37.24 -58.00
C LEU A 571 40.66 36.09 -57.74
N ALA A 572 40.15 35.43 -58.79
CA ALA A 572 39.28 34.26 -58.66
C ALA A 572 40.04 32.92 -58.62
N ALA A 573 41.33 32.92 -58.99
CA ALA A 573 42.11 31.71 -59.25
C ALA A 573 43.32 31.55 -58.30
N GLU A 574 43.08 31.47 -57.00
CA GLU A 574 43.98 30.72 -56.11
C GLU A 574 43.21 29.49 -55.64
N LYS A 575 43.47 28.36 -56.31
CA LYS A 575 42.85 27.07 -56.01
C LYS A 575 43.03 26.77 -54.52
N VAL A 576 41.92 26.70 -53.77
CA VAL A 576 41.90 26.00 -52.48
C VAL A 576 42.20 24.54 -52.77
N ALA A 577 43.43 24.11 -52.51
CA ALA A 577 43.74 22.70 -52.39
C ALA A 577 42.93 22.15 -51.21
N LEU A 578 42.05 21.20 -51.49
CA LEU A 578 41.36 20.41 -50.47
C LEU A 578 42.42 19.79 -49.54
N PRO A 579 42.30 19.87 -48.21
CA PRO A 579 43.10 19.03 -47.33
C PRO A 579 42.72 17.57 -47.62
N VAL A 580 43.68 16.82 -48.13
CA VAL A 580 43.59 15.36 -48.27
C VAL A 580 43.62 14.78 -46.84
N GLU A 581 42.56 14.08 -46.44
CA GLU A 581 42.55 13.30 -45.21
C GLU A 581 43.71 12.28 -45.23
N PRO A 582 44.44 12.09 -44.12
CA PRO A 582 45.46 11.05 -44.05
C PRO A 582 44.78 9.67 -44.17
N THR A 583 45.16 8.94 -45.22
CA THR A 583 44.81 7.53 -45.44
C THR A 583 45.08 6.71 -44.17
N PRO A 584 44.16 5.84 -43.71
CA PRO A 584 44.42 4.98 -42.57
C PRO A 584 45.62 4.07 -42.87
N GLN A 585 46.61 4.06 -41.97
CA GLN A 585 47.66 3.06 -42.02
C GLN A 585 47.04 1.68 -41.93
N ARG A 586 47.15 0.94 -43.04
CA ARG A 586 46.85 -0.48 -43.13
C ARG A 586 47.92 -1.19 -42.29
N ASN A 587 47.58 -1.61 -41.07
CA ASN A 587 48.40 -2.54 -40.31
C ASN A 587 48.62 -3.80 -41.17
N ARG A 588 49.85 -3.99 -41.65
CA ARG A 588 50.33 -5.29 -42.12
C ARG A 588 50.73 -6.08 -40.87
N LYS A 589 50.03 -7.20 -40.70
CA LYS A 589 50.35 -8.40 -39.90
C LYS A 589 51.23 -8.24 -38.66
#